data_AF-X6JU03-F1
#
_entry.id   AF-X6JU03-F1
#
_cell.length_a   1.000
_cell.length_b   1.000
_cell.length_c   1.000
_cell.angle_alpha   90.00
_cell.angle_beta   90.00
_cell.angle_gamma   90.00
#
_symmetry.space_group_name_H-M   'P 1'
#
loop_
_entity.id
_entity.type
_entity.pdbx_description
1 polymer ?
#
loop_
_entity_poly.entity_id
_entity_poly.type
_entity_poly.pdbx_seq_one_letter_code
_entity_poly.pdbx_strand_id
1 'polypeptide(L)' 'MCDFAFSAIELVERFGEAGQRLLVKASSTALHDPARLLELDGDRFVVPAESRPFVRSIAAKFDKYFETGKARHSVAV' A
#
# COMPACT_ATOMS: atom_id res chain seq x y z
N MET A 1 9.83 -12.52 8.29
CA MET A 1 10.30 -11.89 7.02
C MET A 1 9.09 -11.26 6.37
N CYS A 2 9.22 -10.16 5.63
CA CYS A 2 8.06 -9.53 4.97
C CYS A 2 7.70 -10.32 3.70
N ASP A 3 6.44 -10.68 3.51
CA ASP A 3 6.00 -11.50 2.37
C ASP A 3 5.84 -10.69 1.08
N PHE A 4 6.06 -9.37 1.12
CA PHE A 4 5.80 -8.42 0.02
C PHE A 4 4.37 -8.50 -0.51
N ALA A 5 3.44 -8.99 0.31
CA ALA A 5 2.05 -9.16 -0.06
C ALA A 5 1.11 -9.13 1.16
N PHE A 6 -0.17 -8.82 0.93
CA PHE A 6 -1.24 -8.97 1.93
C PHE A 6 -2.54 -9.43 1.27
N SER A 7 -3.39 -10.17 2.01
CA SER A 7 -4.70 -10.63 1.51
C SER A 7 -5.75 -9.53 1.66
N ALA A 8 -6.56 -9.34 0.61
CA ALA A 8 -7.74 -8.50 0.60
C ALA A 8 -8.82 -8.99 1.58
N ILE A 9 -8.95 -10.32 1.72
CA ILE A 9 -9.94 -10.95 2.59
C ILE A 9 -9.54 -10.73 4.05
N GLU A 10 -8.32 -11.13 4.44
CA GLU A 10 -7.85 -10.93 5.82
C GLU A 10 -7.85 -9.44 6.21
N LEU A 11 -7.54 -8.54 5.26
CA LEU A 11 -7.55 -7.11 5.52
C LEU A 11 -8.94 -6.63 5.95
N VAL A 12 -10.01 -7.07 5.29
CA VAL A 12 -11.38 -6.69 5.65
C VAL A 12 -11.84 -7.43 6.91
N GLU A 13 -11.58 -8.73 7.02
CA GLU A 13 -12.00 -9.53 8.17
C GLU A 13 -11.39 -9.05 9.49
N ARG A 14 -10.12 -8.63 9.47
CA ARG A 14 -9.40 -8.21 10.68
C ARG A 14 -9.62 -6.75 11.05
N PHE A 15 -9.86 -5.89 10.06
CA PHE A 15 -9.87 -4.43 10.26
C PHE A 15 -11.22 -3.77 9.94
N GLY A 16 -12.25 -4.53 9.55
CA GLY A 16 -13.60 -4.05 9.30
C GLY A 16 -13.63 -2.88 8.30
N GLU A 17 -14.31 -1.79 8.66
CA GLU A 17 -14.38 -0.59 7.82
C GLU A 17 -13.02 0.02 7.48
N ALA A 18 -12.03 -0.05 8.39
CA ALA A 18 -10.69 0.43 8.10
C ALA A 18 -10.02 -0.44 7.03
N GLY A 19 -10.24 -1.75 7.10
CA GLY A 19 -9.83 -2.70 6.07
C GLY A 19 -10.49 -2.42 4.73
N GLN A 20 -11.79 -2.13 4.70
CA GLN A 20 -12.50 -1.77 3.46
C GLN A 20 -11.95 -0.49 2.81
N ARG A 21 -11.64 0.54 3.60
CA ARG A 21 -11.00 1.77 3.08
C ARG A 21 -9.63 1.48 2.49
N LEU A 22 -8.83 0.65 3.17
CA LEU A 22 -7.51 0.25 2.69
C LEU A 22 -7.61 -0.62 1.42
N LEU A 23 -8.62 -1.49 1.32
CA LEU A 23 -8.90 -2.30 0.14
C LEU A 23 -9.16 -1.41 -1.09
N VAL A 24 -10.05 -0.41 -0.96
CA VAL A 24 -10.33 0.54 -2.06
C VAL A 24 -9.05 1.25 -2.52
N LYS A 25 -8.22 1.67 -1.58
CA LYS A 25 -6.95 2.35 -1.86
C LYS A 25 -5.93 1.42 -2.53
N ALA A 26 -5.83 0.18 -2.07
CA ALA A 26 -4.94 -0.82 -2.65
C ALA A 26 -5.37 -1.17 -4.08
N SER A 27 -6.67 -1.38 -4.31
CA SER A 27 -7.23 -1.61 -5.65
C SER A 27 -6.97 -0.45 -6.60
N SER A 28 -7.17 0.79 -6.13
CA SER A 28 -6.86 1.99 -6.93
C SER A 28 -5.37 2.07 -7.28
N THR A 29 -4.49 1.77 -6.32
CA THR A 29 -3.04 1.73 -6.55
C THR A 29 -2.67 0.65 -7.58
N ALA A 30 -3.25 -0.55 -7.46
CA ALA A 30 -2.96 -1.65 -8.38
C ALA A 30 -3.47 -1.40 -9.81
N LEU A 31 -4.61 -0.71 -9.97
CA LEU A 31 -5.21 -0.44 -11.28
C LEU A 31 -4.62 0.78 -11.99
N HIS A 32 -4.20 1.80 -11.24
CA HIS A 32 -3.88 3.11 -11.80
C HIS A 32 -2.43 3.55 -11.64
N ASP A 33 -1.58 2.80 -10.93
CA ASP A 33 -0.17 3.14 -10.79
C ASP A 33 0.62 2.72 -12.06
N PRO A 34 1.10 3.68 -12.89
CA PRO A 34 1.82 3.37 -14.12
C PRO A 34 3.16 2.67 -13.87
N ALA A 35 3.71 2.75 -12.65
CA ALA A 35 4.96 2.11 -12.28
C ALA A 35 4.78 0.64 -11.84
N ARG A 36 3.54 0.10 -11.83
CA ARG A 36 3.23 -1.29 -11.43
C ARG A 36 3.89 -1.67 -10.10
N LEU A 37 3.74 -0.79 -9.12
CA LEU A 37 4.34 -0.97 -7.79
C LEU A 37 3.58 -1.96 -6.92
N LEU A 38 2.32 -2.22 -7.25
CA LEU A 38 1.45 -3.16 -6.57
C LEU A 38 0.56 -3.83 -7.61
N GLU A 39 0.39 -5.13 -7.52
CA GLU A 39 -0.45 -5.92 -8.41
C GLU A 39 -1.46 -6.73 -7.59
N LEU A 40 -2.62 -7.02 -8.18
CA LEU A 40 -3.62 -7.91 -7.60
C LEU A 40 -3.45 -9.31 -8.21
N ASP A 41 -2.99 -10.26 -7.41
CA ASP A 41 -2.86 -11.68 -7.74
C ASP A 41 -3.88 -12.48 -6.92
N GLY A 42 -4.99 -12.85 -7.59
CA GLY A 42 -6.13 -13.48 -6.92
C GLY A 42 -6.74 -12.57 -5.85
N ASP A 43 -6.65 -12.98 -4.59
CA ASP A 43 -7.10 -12.21 -3.42
C ASP A 43 -5.96 -11.44 -2.74
N ARG A 44 -4.74 -11.45 -3.28
CA ARG A 44 -3.57 -10.82 -2.65
C ARG A 44 -3.07 -9.62 -3.44
N PHE A 45 -2.76 -8.55 -2.72
CA PHE A 45 -1.94 -7.47 -3.25
C PHE A 45 -0.47 -7.83 -3.08
N VAL A 46 0.29 -7.82 -4.17
CA VAL A 46 1.69 -8.25 -4.23
C VAL A 46 2.56 -7.13 -4.78
N VAL A 47 3.72 -6.90 -4.18
CA VAL A 47 4.76 -6.03 -4.74
C VAL A 47 5.63 -6.86 -5.70
N PRO A 48 5.65 -6.54 -7.01
CA PRO A 48 6.47 -7.25 -7.99
C PRO A 48 7.96 -7.22 -7.63
N ALA A 49 8.72 -8.21 -8.08
CA ALA A 49 10.12 -8.38 -7.70
C ALA A 49 10.97 -7.15 -8.04
N GLU A 50 10.74 -6.55 -9.20
CA GLU A 50 11.37 -5.29 -9.67
C GLU A 50 11.04 -4.08 -8.78
N SER A 51 9.90 -4.12 -8.09
CA SER A 51 9.36 -3.03 -7.28
C SER A 51 9.73 -3.15 -5.79
N ARG A 52 10.27 -4.29 -5.36
CA ARG A 52 10.66 -4.56 -3.95
C ARG A 52 11.66 -3.55 -3.36
N PRO A 53 12.65 -3.01 -4.10
CA PRO A 53 13.51 -1.95 -3.57
C PRO A 53 12.73 -0.71 -3.11
N PHE A 54 11.55 -0.47 -3.67
CA PHE A 54 10.68 0.67 -3.37
C PHE A 54 9.60 0.36 -2.32
N VAL A 55 9.63 -0.82 -1.67
CA VAL A 55 8.58 -1.26 -0.74
C VAL A 55 8.25 -0.26 0.37
N ARG A 56 9.25 0.51 0.85
CA ARG A 56 9.03 1.56 1.86
C ARG A 56 8.22 2.73 1.30
N SER A 57 8.52 3.15 0.08
CA SER A 57 7.77 4.19 -0.63
C SER A 57 6.35 3.73 -0.94
N ILE A 58 6.19 2.45 -1.28
CA ILE A 58 4.87 1.83 -1.49
C ILE A 58 4.07 1.83 -0.18
N ALA A 59 4.67 1.39 0.92
CA ALA A 59 4.03 1.39 2.24
C ALA A 59 3.65 2.81 2.70
N ALA A 60 4.50 3.81 2.43
CA ALA A 60 4.22 5.21 2.74
C ALA A 60 2.96 5.74 2.05
N LYS A 61 2.57 5.19 0.88
CA LYS A 61 1.29 5.54 0.24
C LYS A 61 0.10 5.21 1.13
N PHE A 62 0.20 4.21 2.00
CA PHE A 62 -0.88 3.78 2.92
C PHE A 62 -0.80 4.43 4.30
N ASP A 63 0.22 5.24 4.55
CA ASP A 63 0.42 5.88 5.84
C ASP A 63 -0.41 7.17 5.97
N LYS A 64 -1.29 7.18 6.97
CA LYS A 64 -2.17 8.30 7.31
C LYS A 64 -1.39 9.57 7.66
N TYR A 65 -0.14 9.44 8.10
CA TYR A 65 0.75 10.57 8.36
C TYR A 65 0.95 11.44 7.12
N PHE A 66 1.06 10.83 5.93
CA PHE A 66 1.26 11.55 4.67
C PHE A 66 -0.04 12.07 4.03
N GLU A 67 -1.22 11.53 4.40
CA GLU A 67 -2.51 12.01 3.88
C GLU A 67 -2.93 13.39 4.41
N THR A 68 -2.41 13.82 5.57
CA THR A 68 -2.85 15.06 6.24
C THR A 68 -2.09 16.32 5.84
N GLY A 69 -1.20 16.26 4.84
CA GLY A 69 -0.41 17.41 4.39
C GLY A 69 0.59 17.94 5.44
N LYS A 70 0.77 17.24 6.58
CA LYS A 70 1.76 17.58 7.60
C LYS A 70 3.15 17.03 7.34
N ALA A 71 3.42 16.52 6.13
CA ALA A 71 4.78 16.35 5.64
C ALA A 71 5.40 17.73 5.31
N ARG A 72 5.46 18.62 6.31
CA ARG A 72 6.36 19.77 6.27
C ARG A 72 7.76 19.18 6.28
N HIS A 73 8.43 19.37 5.15
CA HIS A 73 9.88 19.36 4.96
C HIS A 73 10.65 18.62 6.06
N SER A 74 11.32 17.53 5.69
CA SER A 74 12.54 17.13 6.38
C SER A 74 13.41 18.37 6.53
N VAL A 75 13.37 19.00 7.71
CA VAL A 75 14.38 19.96 8.12
C VAL A 75 15.61 19.09 8.30
N ALA A 76 16.48 19.13 7.30
CA ALA A 76 17.82 18.61 7.45
C ALA A 76 18.43 19.29 8.69
N VAL A 77 18.79 18.48 9.68
CA VAL A 77 19.85 18.82 10.63
C VAL A 77 21.18 18.58 9.94
#